data_AF-A0A6F9BPG0-F1
#
_entry.id   AF-A0A6F9BPG0-F1
#
_cell.length_a   1.000
_cell.length_b   1.000
_cell.length_c   1.000
_cell.angle_alpha   90.00
_cell.angle_beta   90.00
_cell.angle_gamma   90.00
#
_symmetry.space_group_name_H-M   'P 1'
#
loop_
_entity.id
_entity.type
_entity.pdbx_description
1 polymer ?
#
loop_
_entity_poly.entity_id
_entity_poly.type
_entity_poly.pdbx_seq_one_letter_code
_entity_poly.pdbx_strand_id
1 'polypeptide(L)'
;MDRSTREIELGLEYGAPVMNIGGQSLKFEEGQWIAESGWNVSGKEVQRLKKRNLQLEEENNLLRLKIDLLLDMVSYQPEASH
;
A
#
# COMPACT_ATOMS: atom_id res chain seq x y z
N MET A 1 -36.25 33.10 10.94
CA MET A 1 -35.14 32.12 10.89
C MET A 1 -35.55 31.07 9.89
N ASP A 2 -34.96 31.16 8.71
CA ASP A 2 -35.36 30.44 7.52
C ASP A 2 -35.02 28.95 7.66
N ARG A 3 -35.89 28.09 7.11
CA ARG A 3 -35.75 26.63 7.14
C ARG A 3 -34.37 26.16 6.66
N SER A 4 -33.82 26.86 5.67
CA SER A 4 -32.50 26.61 5.09
C SER A 4 -31.36 26.76 6.09
N THR A 5 -31.47 27.64 7.10
CA THR A 5 -30.45 27.78 8.15
C THR A 5 -30.41 26.57 9.08
N ARG A 6 -31.55 25.90 9.32
CA ARG A 6 -31.65 24.72 10.21
C ARG A 6 -31.12 23.45 9.55
N GLU A 7 -31.21 23.35 8.22
CA GLU A 7 -30.75 22.19 7.45
C GLU A 7 -29.21 22.10 7.42
N ILE A 8 -28.54 23.26 7.44
CA ILE A 8 -27.07 23.37 7.56
C ILE A 8 -26.59 23.01 8.98
N GLU A 9 -27.27 23.52 10.01
CA GLU A 9 -26.91 23.27 11.42
C GLU A 9 -27.12 21.81 11.87
N LEU A 10 -28.03 21.08 11.21
CA LEU A 10 -28.32 19.66 11.47
C LEU A 10 -27.43 18.70 10.68
N GLY A 11 -26.51 19.20 9.84
CA GLY A 11 -25.61 18.37 9.03
C GLY A 11 -26.32 17.55 7.95
N LEU A 12 -27.54 17.92 7.57
CA LEU A 12 -28.33 17.23 6.53
C LEU A 12 -27.77 17.45 5.12
N GLU A 13 -26.84 18.40 4.96
CA GLU A 13 -26.04 18.61 3.75
C GLU A 13 -24.60 18.11 3.87
N TYR A 14 -24.35 17.07 4.68
CA TYR A 14 -23.12 16.32 4.44
C TYR A 14 -23.28 15.64 3.07
N GLY A 15 -22.64 16.19 2.06
CA GLY A 15 -22.43 15.52 0.78
C GLY A 15 -21.80 14.14 0.98
N ALA A 16 -21.53 13.43 -0.12
CA ALA A 16 -20.83 12.15 -0.08
C ALA A 16 -19.67 12.16 0.95
N PRO A 17 -19.62 11.21 1.90
CA PRO A 17 -18.57 11.17 2.91
C PRO A 17 -17.19 11.33 2.29
N VAL A 18 -16.41 12.28 2.83
CA VAL A 18 -15.02 12.52 2.40
C VAL A 18 -14.05 12.10 3.51
N MET A 19 -12.93 11.49 3.13
CA MET A 19 -11.90 10.99 4.04
C MET A 19 -10.52 11.40 3.55
N ASN A 20 -9.69 11.99 4.41
CA ASN A 20 -8.31 12.33 4.08
C ASN A 20 -7.34 11.34 4.76
N ILE A 21 -6.60 10.56 3.97
CA ILE A 21 -5.55 9.66 4.46
C ILE A 21 -4.26 9.98 3.71
N GLY A 22 -3.18 10.28 4.44
CA GLY A 22 -1.86 10.47 3.85
C GLY A 22 -1.78 11.61 2.82
N GLY A 23 -2.64 12.63 2.94
CA GLY A 23 -2.72 13.75 2.00
C GLY A 23 -3.57 13.47 0.75
N GLN A 24 -4.23 12.31 0.68
CA GLN A 24 -5.19 11.97 -0.38
C GLN A 24 -6.62 12.14 0.13
N SER A 25 -7.45 12.88 -0.61
CA SER A 25 -8.88 13.03 -0.33
C SER A 25 -9.67 11.96 -1.08
N LEU A 26 -10.47 11.16 -0.36
CA LEU A 26 -11.36 10.12 -0.90
C LEU A 26 -12.81 10.52 -0.68
N LYS A 27 -13.66 10.39 -1.70
CA LYS A 27 -15.11 10.61 -1.69
C LYS A 27 -15.82 9.27 -1.83
N PHE A 28 -16.87 9.05 -1.05
CA PHE A 28 -17.69 7.85 -1.16
C PHE A 28 -18.77 7.98 -2.23
N GLU A 29 -18.66 7.23 -3.33
CA GLU A 29 -19.62 7.22 -4.45
C GLU A 29 -19.94 5.78 -4.86
N GLU A 30 -21.21 5.49 -5.17
CA GLU A 30 -21.65 4.17 -5.67
C GLU A 30 -21.21 2.97 -4.81
N GLY A 31 -21.07 3.17 -3.49
CA GLY A 31 -20.63 2.11 -2.57
C GLY A 31 -19.11 1.93 -2.47
N GLN A 32 -18.31 2.78 -3.13
CA GLN A 32 -16.85 2.71 -3.18
C GLN A 32 -16.22 4.06 -2.80
N TRP A 33 -14.97 4.01 -2.30
CA TRP A 33 -14.19 5.22 -2.04
C TRP A 33 -13.36 5.59 -3.28
N ILE A 34 -13.58 6.77 -3.84
CA ILE A 34 -12.94 7.32 -5.04
C ILE A 34 -12.03 8.48 -4.65
N ALA A 35 -10.77 8.52 -5.11
CA ALA A 35 -9.89 9.65 -4.82
C ALA A 35 -10.33 10.90 -5.60
N GLU A 36 -10.54 12.04 -4.92
CA GLU A 36 -10.93 13.32 -5.55
C GLU A 36 -9.82 13.88 -6.44
N SER A 37 -8.56 13.69 -6.03
CA SER A 37 -7.44 13.93 -6.93
C SER A 37 -7.40 12.79 -7.95
N GLY A 38 -7.60 13.11 -9.24
CA GLY A 38 -7.65 12.17 -10.38
C GLY A 38 -6.43 11.26 -10.60
N TRP A 39 -5.61 11.04 -9.58
CA TRP A 39 -4.76 9.87 -9.45
C TRP A 39 -5.62 8.64 -9.10
N ASN A 40 -6.44 8.26 -10.08
CA ASN A 40 -6.82 6.87 -10.23
C ASN A 40 -5.48 6.11 -10.26
N VAL A 41 -5.05 5.47 -9.15
CA VAL A 41 -3.88 4.59 -9.19
C VAL A 41 -4.29 3.53 -10.18
N SER A 42 -3.89 3.71 -11.43
CA SER A 42 -4.36 2.90 -12.54
C SER A 42 -4.20 1.45 -12.12
N GLY A 43 -5.20 0.59 -12.33
CA GLY A 43 -5.04 -0.82 -12.01
C GLY A 43 -3.74 -1.39 -12.60
N LYS A 44 -3.24 -0.81 -13.71
CA LYS A 44 -1.92 -1.07 -14.28
C LYS A 44 -0.74 -0.75 -13.35
N GLU A 45 -0.79 0.37 -12.64
CA GLU A 45 0.23 0.77 -11.66
C GLU A 45 0.23 -0.15 -10.44
N VAL A 46 -0.96 -0.53 -9.94
CA VAL A 46 -1.09 -1.54 -8.88
C VAL A 46 -0.51 -2.88 -9.33
N GLN A 47 -0.82 -3.33 -10.54
CA GLN A 47 -0.28 -4.58 -11.10
C GLN A 47 1.24 -4.52 -11.30
N ARG A 48 1.78 -3.37 -11.75
CA ARG A 48 3.22 -3.17 -11.89
C ARG A 48 3.93 -3.24 -10.53
N LEU A 49 3.37 -2.59 -9.51
CA LEU A 49 3.90 -2.62 -8.15
C LEU A 49 3.84 -4.03 -7.56
N LYS A 50 2.75 -4.77 -7.75
CA LYS A 50 2.65 -6.19 -7.32
C LYS A 50 3.72 -7.05 -7.97
N LYS A 51 3.93 -6.93 -9.28
CA LYS A 51 4.97 -7.69 -9.99
C LYS A 51 6.37 -7.35 -9.48
N ARG A 52 6.64 -6.07 -9.24
CA ARG A 52 7.94 -5.63 -8.69
C ARG A 52 8.16 -6.15 -7.26
N ASN A 53 7.10 -6.18 -6.45
CA ASN A 53 7.19 -6.71 -5.09
C ASN A 53 7.51 -8.21 -5.09
N LEU A 54 6.82 -8.99 -5.93
CA LEU A 54 7.09 -10.42 -6.08
C LEU A 54 8.56 -10.70 -6.50
N GLN A 55 9.07 -9.94 -7.48
CA GLN A 55 10.48 -10.06 -7.90
C GLN A 55 11.46 -9.75 -6.77
N LEU A 56 11.17 -8.72 -5.97
CA LEU A 56 12.01 -8.38 -4.82
C LEU A 56 11.95 -9.45 -3.72
N GLU A 57 10.80 -10.08 -3.49
CA GLU A 57 10.68 -11.20 -2.56
C GLU A 57 11.48 -12.42 -3.03
N GLU A 58 11.42 -12.76 -4.33
CA GLU A 58 12.22 -13.83 -4.91
C GLU A 58 13.73 -13.56 -4.80
N GLU A 59 14.16 -12.33 -5.11
CA GLU A 59 15.56 -11.92 -4.94
C GLU A 59 15.99 -11.99 -3.47
N ASN A 60 15.14 -11.55 -2.54
CA ASN A 60 15.43 -11.61 -1.10
C ASN A 60 15.61 -13.06 -0.64
N ASN A 61 14.72 -13.95 -1.06
CA ASN A 61 14.78 -15.37 -0.74
C ASN A 61 16.06 -16.01 -1.31
N LEU A 62 16.42 -15.70 -2.56
CA LEU A 62 17.65 -16.19 -3.18
C LEU A 62 18.90 -15.67 -2.45
N LEU A 63 18.92 -14.40 -2.07
CA LEU A 63 20.03 -13.80 -1.33
C LEU A 63 20.20 -14.45 0.04
N ARG A 64 19.11 -14.73 0.76
CA ARG A 64 19.13 -15.48 2.02
C ARG A 64 19.76 -16.85 1.83
N LEU A 65 19.29 -17.62 0.85
CA LEU A 65 19.84 -18.94 0.55
C LEU A 65 21.34 -18.89 0.21
N LYS A 66 21.77 -17.87 -0.55
CA LYS A 66 23.20 -17.67 -0.85
C LYS A 66 24.02 -17.40 0.40
N ILE A 67 23.49 -16.58 1.32
CA ILE A 67 24.14 -16.29 2.60
C ILE A 67 24.27 -17.58 3.41
N ASP A 68 23.17 -18.34 3.56
CA ASP A 68 23.17 -19.59 4.32
C ASP A 68 24.17 -20.59 3.73
N LEU A 69 24.19 -20.78 2.41
CA LEU A 69 25.15 -21.65 1.75
C LEU A 69 26.60 -21.20 1.96
N LEU A 70 26.88 -19.90 1.84
CA LEU A 70 28.23 -19.37 2.05
C LEU A 70 28.66 -19.52 3.52
N LEU A 71 27.74 -19.31 4.47
CA LEU A 71 27.99 -19.56 5.89
C LEU A 71 28.26 -21.04 6.15
N ASP A 72 27.52 -21.96 5.55
CA ASP A 72 27.82 -23.39 5.58
C ASP A 72 29.23 -23.65 5.05
N MET A 73 29.55 -23.19 3.83
CA MET A 73 30.86 -23.41 3.21
C MET A 73 32.02 -22.91 4.08
N VAL A 74 31.87 -21.77 4.76
CA VAL A 74 32.91 -21.22 5.64
C VAL A 74 32.92 -21.91 7.00
N SER A 75 31.77 -22.35 7.52
CA SER A 75 31.66 -23.05 8.82
C SER A 75 32.03 -24.54 8.75
N TYR A 76 32.05 -25.15 7.57
CA TYR A 76 32.62 -26.50 7.33
C TYR A 76 34.13 -26.50 7.05
N GLN A 77 34.76 -25.33 6.83
CA GLN A 77 36.21 -25.19 6.64
C GLN A 77 37.09 -25.04 7.91
N PRO A 78 36.60 -24.79 9.15
CA PRO A 78 37.49 -24.59 10.30
C PRO A 78 38.05 -25.90 10.90
N GLU A 79 37.50 -27.06 10.53
CA GLU A 79 37.91 -28.37 11.06
C GLU A 79 39.02 -29.05 10.22
N ALA A 80 39.36 -28.51 9.04
CA ALA A 80 40.38 -29.10 8.15
C ALA A 80 41.81 -28.59 8.43
N SER A 81 42.01 -27.82 9.50
CA SER A 81 43.28 -27.20 9.84
C SER A 81 43.63 -27.29 11.33
N HIS A 82 43.56 -28.50 11.90
CA HIS A 82 44.30 -28.88 13.12
C HIS A 82 44.76 -30.34 13.05
#